data_AF-A0A953WAW9-F1
#
_entry.id   AF-A0A953WAW9-F1
#
_cell.length_a   1.000
_cell.length_b   1.000
_cell.length_c   1.000
_cell.angle_alpha   90.00
_cell.angle_beta   90.00
_cell.angle_gamma   90.00
#
_symmetry.space_group_name_H-M   'P 1'
#
loop_
_entity.id
_entity.type
_entity.pdbx_description
1 polymer ?
#
loop_
_entity_poly.entity_id
_entity_poly.type
_entity_poly.pdbx_seq_one_letter_code
_entity_poly.pdbx_strand_id
1 'polypeptide(L)'
;MTPQRHDQSKIGLLGGSFNPAHGGHREISLAALKLLELDVVWWLVSPGNPLKDPAAYAPYDARMAQAQRVADHHRIVVSNFEQRKDLHYTVDTLETLGALWPQMQFVWLMGADSLAGFHRWREWERIWRLAPIAVFSRPGDEDAAETSEAGKRFAAFRLDE
;
A
#
# COMPACT_ATOMS: atom_id res chain seq x y z
N MET A 1 -27.52 22.19 -5.96
CA MET A 1 -26.79 20.96 -6.32
C MET A 1 -25.31 21.28 -6.25
N THR A 2 -24.61 20.77 -5.23
CA THR A 2 -23.18 21.03 -5.02
C THR A 2 -22.38 20.18 -6.02
N PRO A 3 -21.35 20.70 -6.69
CA PRO A 3 -20.54 19.90 -7.60
C PRO A 3 -19.88 18.76 -6.81
N GLN A 4 -19.99 17.52 -7.29
CA GLN A 4 -19.32 16.37 -6.67
C GLN A 4 -17.79 16.54 -6.79
N ARG A 5 -17.08 16.32 -5.68
CA ARG A 5 -15.61 16.42 -5.50
C ARG A 5 -14.81 15.35 -6.29
N HIS A 6 -15.03 15.19 -7.59
CA HIS A 6 -14.30 14.19 -8.38
C HIS A 6 -12.85 14.57 -8.71
N ASP A 7 -12.42 15.81 -8.40
CA ASP A 7 -11.10 16.32 -8.77
C ASP A 7 -10.01 16.17 -7.68
N GLN A 8 -10.32 15.67 -6.49
CA GLN A 8 -9.33 15.49 -5.40
C GLN A 8 -9.64 14.27 -4.52
N SER A 9 -9.65 13.07 -5.11
CA SER A 9 -9.81 11.85 -4.31
C SER A 9 -8.54 11.53 -3.52
N LYS A 10 -8.71 11.16 -2.24
CA LYS A 10 -7.65 10.66 -1.35
C LYS A 10 -7.65 9.14 -1.35
N ILE A 11 -6.59 8.56 -1.91
CA ILE A 11 -6.48 7.14 -2.24
C ILE A 11 -5.40 6.51 -1.38
N GLY A 12 -5.77 5.48 -0.61
CA GLY A 12 -4.80 4.62 0.05
C GLY A 12 -4.29 3.54 -0.89
N LEU A 13 -2.98 3.34 -0.96
CA LEU A 13 -2.34 2.32 -1.79
C LEU A 13 -1.76 1.23 -0.89
N LEU A 14 -2.37 0.05 -0.87
CA LEU A 14 -1.84 -1.12 -0.17
C LEU A 14 -1.20 -2.06 -1.19
N GLY A 15 0.13 -1.98 -1.32
CA GLY A 15 0.90 -2.88 -2.18
C GLY A 15 1.30 -4.16 -1.48
N GLY A 16 1.32 -5.27 -2.21
CA GLY A 16 1.74 -6.55 -1.64
C GLY A 16 1.73 -7.68 -2.66
N SER A 17 2.33 -8.81 -2.26
CA SER A 17 2.21 -10.04 -3.06
C SER A 17 0.82 -10.65 -2.97
N PHE A 18 0.09 -10.44 -1.87
CA PHE A 18 -1.22 -11.06 -1.62
C PHE A 18 -1.21 -12.57 -1.86
N ASN A 19 -0.19 -13.25 -1.30
CA ASN A 19 0.10 -14.66 -1.55
C ASN A 19 -0.03 -15.53 -0.27
N PRO A 20 -1.25 -15.80 0.25
CA PRO A 20 -2.55 -15.29 -0.19
C PRO A 20 -2.97 -13.99 0.52
N ALA A 21 -3.95 -13.27 -0.03
CA ALA A 21 -4.65 -12.24 0.73
C ALA A 21 -5.42 -12.86 1.91
N HIS A 22 -5.38 -12.19 3.07
CA HIS A 22 -6.04 -12.58 4.32
C HIS A 22 -6.66 -11.37 5.06
N GLY A 23 -7.36 -11.62 6.17
CA GLY A 23 -8.09 -10.62 6.97
C GLY A 23 -7.27 -9.39 7.38
N GLY A 24 -6.02 -9.58 7.77
CA GLY A 24 -5.13 -8.44 8.12
C GLY A 24 -4.99 -7.36 7.04
N HIS A 25 -5.00 -7.70 5.74
CA HIS A 25 -4.99 -6.66 4.69
C HIS A 25 -6.29 -5.84 4.68
N ARG A 26 -7.41 -6.52 4.94
CA ARG A 26 -8.73 -5.89 5.03
C ARG A 26 -8.83 -4.99 6.26
N GLU A 27 -8.34 -5.44 7.40
CA GLU A 27 -8.31 -4.66 8.64
C GLU A 27 -7.52 -3.37 8.48
N ILE A 28 -6.30 -3.44 7.92
CA ILE A 28 -5.48 -2.25 7.60
C ILE A 28 -6.26 -1.30 6.69
N SER A 29 -6.91 -1.83 5.66
CA SER A 29 -7.64 -1.01 4.69
C SER A 29 -8.85 -0.31 5.30
N LEU A 30 -9.61 -1.00 6.16
CA LEU A 30 -10.77 -0.43 6.85
C LEU A 30 -10.36 0.61 7.90
N ALA A 31 -9.27 0.35 8.63
CA ALA A 31 -8.69 1.33 9.55
C ALA A 31 -8.21 2.57 8.80
N ALA A 32 -7.49 2.40 7.69
CA ALA A 32 -7.01 3.50 6.86
C ALA A 32 -8.16 4.35 6.28
N LEU A 33 -9.22 3.70 5.77
CA LEU A 33 -10.43 4.39 5.29
C LEU A 33 -11.03 5.32 6.35
N LYS A 34 -11.03 4.88 7.62
CA LYS A 34 -11.60 5.64 8.73
C LYS A 34 -10.64 6.72 9.25
N LEU A 35 -9.42 6.35 9.60
CA LEU A 35 -8.46 7.22 10.30
C LEU A 35 -7.89 8.31 9.39
N LEU A 36 -7.70 8.00 8.11
CA LEU A 36 -7.11 8.93 7.14
C LEU A 36 -8.17 9.59 6.26
N GLU A 37 -9.46 9.33 6.51
CA GLU A 37 -10.59 9.83 5.72
C GLU A 37 -10.40 9.59 4.21
N LEU A 38 -9.96 8.38 3.85
CA LEU A 38 -9.75 8.02 2.45
C LEU A 38 -11.09 7.80 1.74
N ASP A 39 -11.16 8.22 0.48
CA ASP A 39 -12.31 7.94 -0.38
C ASP A 39 -12.32 6.46 -0.79
N VAL A 40 -11.15 5.91 -1.08
CA VAL A 40 -10.97 4.53 -1.55
C VAL A 40 -9.59 4.00 -1.17
N VAL A 41 -9.49 2.68 -1.00
CA VAL A 41 -8.21 1.96 -0.89
C VAL A 41 -8.02 1.08 -2.12
N TRP A 42 -6.85 1.13 -2.73
CA TRP A 42 -6.45 0.24 -3.82
C TRP A 42 -5.51 -0.82 -3.28
N TRP A 43 -5.86 -2.08 -3.50
CA TRP A 43 -4.93 -3.20 -3.34
C TRP A 43 -4.17 -3.38 -4.63
N LEU A 44 -2.88 -3.07 -4.61
CA LEU A 44 -1.98 -3.22 -5.75
C LEU A 44 -1.34 -4.61 -5.68
N VAL A 45 -1.91 -5.56 -6.43
CA VAL A 45 -1.42 -6.93 -6.46
C VAL A 45 -0.17 -6.99 -7.33
N SER A 46 0.97 -7.15 -6.68
CA SER A 46 2.28 -7.13 -7.34
C SER A 46 2.44 -8.29 -8.31
N PRO A 47 3.08 -8.06 -9.48
CA PRO A 47 3.50 -9.13 -10.40
C PRO A 47 4.52 -10.09 -9.76
N GLY A 48 5.18 -9.66 -8.68
CA GLY A 48 6.24 -10.40 -8.00
C GLY A 48 7.58 -9.65 -8.08
N ASN A 49 8.49 -9.96 -7.15
CA ASN A 49 9.84 -9.41 -7.19
C ASN A 49 10.67 -10.22 -8.21
N PRO A 50 11.23 -9.59 -9.26
CA PRO A 50 12.00 -10.28 -10.29
C PRO A 50 13.28 -10.95 -9.75
N LEU A 51 13.74 -10.58 -8.56
CA LEU A 51 14.89 -11.18 -7.88
C LEU A 51 14.52 -12.39 -7.01
N LYS A 52 13.23 -12.72 -6.87
CA LYS A 52 12.75 -13.88 -6.12
C LYS A 52 12.30 -14.99 -7.07
N ASP A 53 12.34 -16.22 -6.59
CA ASP A 53 11.85 -17.38 -7.33
C ASP A 53 10.34 -17.20 -7.65
N PRO A 54 9.94 -17.15 -8.94
CA PRO A 54 8.55 -17.08 -9.34
C PRO A 54 7.71 -18.24 -8.81
N ALA A 55 8.31 -19.43 -8.61
CA ALA A 55 7.61 -20.61 -8.09
C ALA A 55 7.16 -20.45 -6.63
N ALA A 56 7.70 -19.48 -5.89
CA ALA A 56 7.26 -19.17 -4.53
C ALA A 56 5.89 -18.47 -4.48
N TYR A 57 5.38 -18.00 -5.63
CA TYR A 57 4.10 -17.32 -5.73
C TYR A 57 3.02 -18.25 -6.27
N ALA A 58 1.83 -18.20 -5.65
CA ALA A 58 0.64 -18.70 -6.31
C ALA A 58 0.41 -17.95 -7.64
N PRO A 59 -0.24 -18.58 -8.63
CA PRO A 59 -0.55 -17.95 -9.91
C PRO A 59 -1.18 -16.57 -9.73
N TYR A 60 -0.79 -15.60 -10.57
CA TYR A 60 -1.24 -14.20 -10.44
C TYR A 60 -2.76 -14.08 -10.35
N ASP A 61 -3.48 -14.77 -11.24
CA ASP A 61 -4.96 -14.75 -11.28
C ASP A 61 -5.58 -15.36 -10.01
N ALA A 62 -4.94 -16.36 -9.41
CA ALA A 62 -5.40 -16.95 -8.16
C ALA A 62 -5.23 -15.95 -6.98
N ARG A 63 -4.12 -15.21 -6.97
CA ARG A 63 -3.89 -14.13 -5.98
C ARG A 63 -4.88 -12.98 -6.15
N MET A 64 -5.14 -12.55 -7.39
CA MET A 64 -6.16 -11.55 -7.71
C MET A 64 -7.56 -11.99 -7.25
N ALA A 65 -7.97 -13.23 -7.54
CA ALA A 65 -9.27 -13.75 -7.15
C ALA A 65 -9.42 -13.86 -5.62
N GLN A 66 -8.36 -14.31 -4.94
CA GLN A 66 -8.34 -14.35 -3.47
C GLN A 66 -8.40 -12.93 -2.88
N ALA A 67 -7.62 -11.98 -3.41
CA ALA A 67 -7.65 -10.59 -3.00
C ALA A 67 -9.06 -9.99 -3.13
N GLN A 68 -9.73 -10.21 -4.27
CA GLN A 68 -11.09 -9.71 -4.49
C GLN A 68 -12.10 -10.29 -3.50
N ARG A 69 -11.99 -11.59 -3.20
CA ARG A 69 -12.83 -12.26 -2.20
C ARG A 69 -12.61 -11.74 -0.78
N VAL A 70 -11.38 -11.42 -0.42
CA VAL A 70 -11.06 -10.95 0.95
C VAL A 70 -11.36 -9.46 1.12
N ALA A 71 -11.14 -8.63 0.10
CA ALA A 71 -11.40 -7.20 0.17
C ALA A 71 -12.88 -6.91 0.51
N ASP A 72 -13.80 -7.55 -0.23
CA ASP A 72 -15.27 -7.51 -0.07
C ASP A 72 -15.81 -6.24 0.61
N HIS A 73 -15.58 -5.10 -0.05
CA HIS A 73 -16.00 -3.77 0.39
C HIS A 73 -16.01 -2.79 -0.78
N HIS A 74 -17.08 -1.99 -0.92
CA HIS A 74 -17.29 -1.09 -2.06
C HIS A 74 -16.22 0.02 -2.21
N ARG A 75 -15.51 0.37 -1.13
CA ARG A 75 -14.37 1.32 -1.15
C ARG A 75 -12.99 0.66 -1.13
N ILE A 76 -12.91 -0.66 -1.37
CA ILE A 76 -11.64 -1.37 -1.53
C ILE A 76 -11.62 -1.97 -2.95
N VAL A 77 -10.69 -1.48 -3.77
CA VAL A 77 -10.55 -1.86 -5.18
C VAL A 77 -9.29 -2.72 -5.34
N VAL A 78 -9.45 -3.96 -5.82
CA VAL A 78 -8.30 -4.79 -6.18
C VAL A 78 -7.87 -4.47 -7.60
N SER A 79 -6.59 -4.16 -7.76
CA SER A 79 -6.04 -3.61 -9.00
C SER A 79 -4.88 -4.44 -9.52
N ASN A 80 -4.91 -4.69 -10.83
CA ASN A 80 -3.80 -5.27 -11.59
C ASN A 80 -2.92 -4.19 -12.25
N PHE A 81 -2.96 -2.95 -11.77
CA PHE A 81 -2.26 -1.82 -12.37
C PHE A 81 -0.77 -2.09 -12.57
N GLU A 82 -0.09 -2.59 -11.53
CA GLU A 82 1.36 -2.90 -11.59
C GLU A 82 1.66 -3.94 -12.68
N GLN A 83 0.86 -5.01 -12.76
CA GLN A 83 1.00 -6.04 -13.81
C GLN A 83 0.77 -5.45 -15.23
N ARG A 84 -0.24 -4.59 -15.40
CA ARG A 84 -0.55 -3.99 -16.72
C ARG A 84 0.49 -2.97 -17.18
N LYS A 85 1.21 -2.36 -16.24
CA LYS A 85 2.26 -1.36 -16.50
C LYS A 85 3.66 -1.94 -16.44
N ASP A 86 3.80 -3.24 -16.16
CA ASP A 86 5.07 -3.94 -15.98
C ASP A 86 5.94 -3.33 -14.87
N LEU A 87 5.30 -2.98 -13.74
CA LEU A 87 5.94 -2.32 -12.61
C LEU A 87 6.21 -3.31 -11.49
N HIS A 88 7.48 -3.35 -11.04
CA HIS A 88 7.93 -4.27 -9.99
C HIS A 88 8.40 -3.57 -8.72
N TYR A 89 8.57 -2.24 -8.77
CA TYR A 89 9.08 -1.44 -7.66
C TYR A 89 8.10 -0.34 -7.29
N THR A 90 7.86 -0.18 -5.99
CA THR A 90 6.94 0.85 -5.44
C THR A 90 7.30 2.26 -5.90
N VAL A 91 8.59 2.59 -6.03
CA VAL A 91 9.01 3.91 -6.53
C VAL A 91 8.44 4.16 -7.93
N ASP A 92 8.58 3.22 -8.86
CA ASP A 92 8.08 3.34 -10.23
C ASP A 92 6.54 3.39 -10.24
N THR A 93 5.88 2.63 -9.37
CA THR A 93 4.43 2.69 -9.15
C THR A 93 3.98 4.11 -8.76
N LEU A 94 4.57 4.69 -7.72
CA LEU A 94 4.17 6.01 -7.23
C LEU A 94 4.44 7.13 -8.25
N GLU A 95 5.55 7.07 -8.98
CA GLU A 95 5.84 8.04 -10.04
C GLU A 95 4.84 7.96 -11.19
N THR A 96 4.52 6.74 -11.61
CA THR A 96 3.54 6.51 -12.67
C THR A 96 2.15 6.99 -12.25
N LEU A 97 1.74 6.69 -11.01
CA LEU A 97 0.46 7.16 -10.47
C LEU A 97 0.39 8.68 -10.39
N GLY A 98 1.44 9.33 -9.85
CA GLY A 98 1.51 10.79 -9.74
C GLY A 98 1.51 11.50 -11.10
N ALA A 99 2.14 10.91 -12.12
CA ALA A 99 2.13 11.46 -13.47
C ALA A 99 0.78 11.28 -14.19
N LEU A 100 0.11 10.13 -13.99
CA LEU A 100 -1.19 9.85 -14.62
C LEU A 100 -2.36 10.60 -13.96
N TRP A 101 -2.27 10.81 -12.64
CA TRP A 101 -3.35 11.38 -11.83
C TRP A 101 -2.83 12.46 -10.88
N PRO A 102 -2.30 13.58 -11.41
CA PRO A 102 -1.68 14.64 -10.61
C PRO A 102 -2.63 15.35 -9.64
N GLN A 103 -3.94 15.24 -9.85
CA GLN A 103 -4.97 15.82 -8.98
C GLN A 103 -5.37 14.91 -7.80
N MET A 104 -5.00 13.62 -7.85
CA MET A 104 -5.29 12.67 -6.78
C MET A 104 -4.24 12.74 -5.68
N GLN A 105 -4.66 12.47 -4.45
CA GLN A 105 -3.77 12.38 -3.29
C GLN A 105 -3.53 10.92 -2.94
N PHE A 106 -2.30 10.45 -3.08
CA PHE A 106 -1.93 9.07 -2.76
C PHE A 106 -1.28 8.97 -1.38
N VAL A 107 -1.68 7.98 -0.59
CA VAL A 107 -1.04 7.60 0.67
C VAL A 107 -0.65 6.14 0.58
N TRP A 108 0.63 5.82 0.76
CA TRP A 108 1.08 4.44 0.81
C TRP A 108 0.74 3.81 2.17
N LEU A 109 0.09 2.65 2.15
CA LEU A 109 -0.30 1.90 3.33
C LEU A 109 0.61 0.68 3.47
N MET A 110 1.13 0.42 4.67
CA MET A 110 1.89 -0.79 4.95
C MET A 110 1.73 -1.25 6.41
N GLY A 111 2.09 -2.51 6.68
CA GLY A 111 2.25 -3.01 8.05
C GLY A 111 3.60 -2.64 8.65
N ALA A 112 3.71 -2.69 9.99
CA ALA A 112 4.97 -2.50 10.71
C ALA A 112 6.07 -3.52 10.32
N ASP A 113 5.67 -4.74 9.99
CA ASP A 113 6.55 -5.79 9.46
C ASP A 113 7.23 -5.38 8.13
N SER A 114 6.49 -4.71 7.25
CA SER A 114 7.01 -4.16 6.00
C SER A 114 7.96 -2.99 6.25
N LEU A 115 7.68 -2.17 7.27
CA LEU A 115 8.53 -1.04 7.66
C LEU A 115 9.92 -1.50 8.08
N ALA A 116 10.04 -2.60 8.85
CA ALA A 116 11.31 -3.14 9.30
C ALA A 116 12.29 -3.42 8.13
N GLY A 117 11.76 -3.87 6.99
CA GLY A 117 12.53 -4.13 5.77
C GLY A 117 12.60 -2.96 4.77
N PHE A 118 11.96 -1.82 5.06
CA PHE A 118 11.70 -0.77 4.07
C PHE A 118 12.97 -0.13 3.51
N HIS A 119 14.03 0.01 4.32
CA HIS A 119 15.34 0.54 3.89
C HIS A 119 16.01 -0.29 2.78
N ARG A 120 15.52 -1.50 2.52
CA ARG A 120 16.00 -2.37 1.42
C ARG A 120 15.20 -2.20 0.13
N TRP A 121 14.13 -1.41 0.15
CA TRP A 121 13.33 -1.14 -1.04
C TRP A 121 14.13 -0.25 -1.99
N ARG A 122 13.95 -0.47 -3.30
CA ARG A 122 14.62 0.33 -4.33
C ARG A 122 14.23 1.79 -4.15
N GLU A 123 15.24 2.66 -4.01
CA GLU A 123 15.05 4.10 -3.85
C GLU A 123 14.11 4.46 -2.68
N TRP A 124 14.20 3.73 -1.56
CA TRP A 124 13.29 3.89 -0.41
C TRP A 124 13.17 5.35 0.08
N GLU A 125 14.24 6.14 0.08
CA GLU A 125 14.17 7.56 0.43
C GLU A 125 13.33 8.40 -0.54
N ARG A 126 13.32 8.03 -1.83
CA ARG A 126 12.50 8.69 -2.85
C ARG A 126 11.03 8.36 -2.65
N ILE A 127 10.70 7.14 -2.24
CA ILE A 127 9.32 6.75 -1.92
C ILE A 127 8.72 7.69 -0.86
N TRP A 128 9.46 8.01 0.20
CA TRP A 128 9.03 8.98 1.24
C TRP A 128 8.78 10.40 0.70
N ARG A 129 9.42 10.78 -0.41
CA ARG A 129 9.20 12.08 -1.06
C ARG A 129 8.04 12.06 -2.05
N LEU A 130 7.65 10.88 -2.54
CA LEU A 130 6.60 10.72 -3.54
C LEU A 130 5.19 10.62 -2.91
N ALA A 131 5.08 10.04 -1.71
CA ALA A 131 3.81 9.92 -1.02
C ALA A 131 3.98 9.87 0.51
N PRO A 132 3.02 10.40 1.29
CA PRO A 132 2.89 10.08 2.70
C PRO A 132 2.77 8.56 2.90
N ILE A 133 3.35 8.06 3.99
CA ILE A 133 3.29 6.64 4.35
C ILE A 133 2.54 6.50 5.68
N ALA A 134 1.49 5.69 5.68
CA ALA A 134 0.78 5.28 6.88
C ALA A 134 1.15 3.84 7.24
N VAL A 135 1.67 3.65 8.45
CA VAL A 135 2.11 2.36 8.96
C VAL A 135 1.13 1.88 10.02
N PHE A 136 0.66 0.65 9.87
CA PHE A 136 -0.29 0.02 10.78
C PHE A 136 0.41 -1.10 11.55
N SER A 137 0.48 -0.95 12.87
CA SER A 137 0.97 -2.00 13.76
C SER A 137 -0.12 -3.03 14.01
N ARG A 138 0.28 -4.29 14.21
CA ARG A 138 -0.59 -5.32 14.79
C ARG A 138 -0.29 -5.43 16.29
N PRO A 139 -1.25 -5.88 17.11
CA PRO A 139 -1.00 -6.16 18.51
C PRO A 139 0.21 -7.09 18.66
N GLY A 140 1.26 -6.64 19.34
CA GLY A 140 2.53 -7.37 19.51
C GLY A 140 3.66 -7.02 18.54
N ASP A 141 3.44 -6.15 17.56
CA ASP A 141 4.46 -5.64 16.61
C ASP A 141 4.87 -4.17 16.90
N GLU A 142 4.45 -3.62 18.04
CA GLU A 142 4.69 -2.20 18.42
C GLU A 142 6.19 -1.86 18.41
N ASP A 143 7.02 -2.74 18.96
CA ASP A 143 8.47 -2.57 19.02
C ASP A 143 9.14 -2.58 17.64
N ALA A 144 8.59 -3.34 16.67
CA ALA A 144 9.18 -3.49 15.35
C ALA A 144 9.08 -2.20 14.52
N ALA A 145 7.98 -1.45 14.67
CA ALA A 145 7.81 -0.17 14.00
C ALA A 145 8.80 0.87 14.54
N GLU A 146 8.91 0.96 15.87
CA GLU A 146 9.73 1.94 16.59
C GLU A 146 11.23 1.74 16.40
N THR A 147 11.66 0.48 16.39
CA THR A 147 13.08 0.13 16.31
C THR A 147 13.62 0.06 14.88
N SER A 148 12.74 0.07 13.87
CA SER A 148 13.13 0.07 12.45
C SER A 148 13.90 1.33 12.07
N GLU A 149 14.81 1.24 11.10
CA GLU A 149 15.57 2.40 10.59
C GLU A 149 14.63 3.50 10.06
N ALA A 150 13.52 3.12 9.42
CA ALA A 150 12.52 4.07 8.97
C ALA A 150 11.75 4.71 10.13
N GLY A 151 11.35 3.93 11.15
CA GLY A 151 10.70 4.44 12.35
C GLY A 151 11.56 5.45 13.11
N LYS A 152 12.85 5.13 13.30
CA LYS A 152 13.84 6.06 13.88
C LYS A 152 14.01 7.31 13.04
N ARG A 153 14.16 7.15 11.71
CA ARG A 153 14.44 8.25 10.78
C ARG A 153 13.29 9.27 10.66
N PHE A 154 12.05 8.83 10.86
CA PHE A 154 10.84 9.64 10.70
C PHE A 154 10.01 9.79 11.98
N ALA A 155 10.59 9.53 13.16
CA ALA A 155 9.91 9.57 14.45
C ALA A 155 9.15 10.89 14.71
N ALA A 156 9.64 12.02 14.19
CA ALA A 156 9.03 13.34 14.33
C ALA A 156 7.68 13.52 13.59
N PHE A 157 7.30 12.58 12.72
CA PHE A 157 6.05 12.63 11.93
C PHE A 157 4.99 11.63 12.43
N ARG A 158 5.20 11.03 13.61
CA ARG A 158 4.26 10.11 14.22
C ARG A 158 3.03 10.87 14.71
N LEU A 159 1.85 10.30 14.48
CA LEU A 159 0.59 10.79 15.06
C LEU A 159 0.24 9.89 16.24
N ASP A 160 -0.19 10.48 17.35
CA ASP A 160 -0.71 9.73 18.50
C ASP A 160 -2.05 9.08 18.13
N GLU A 161 -2.32 7.89 18.67
CA GLU A 161 -3.56 7.12 18.43
C GLU A 161 -4.83 7.78 18.99
#